data_AF-A0A855ILR3-F1
#
_entry.id   AF-A0A855ILR3-F1
#
_cell.length_a   1.000
_cell.length_b   1.000
_cell.length_c   1.000
_cell.angle_alpha   90.00
_cell.angle_beta   90.00
_cell.angle_gamma   90.00
#
_symmetry.space_group_name_H-M   'P 1'
#
loop_
_entity.id
_entity.type
_entity.pdbx_description
1 polymer ?
#
loop_
_entity_poly.entity_id
_entity_poly.type
_entity_poly.pdbx_seq_one_letter_code
_entity_poly.pdbx_strand_id
1 'polypeptide(L)'
;MELIVVITILGILAVTAAPRFLNIQESAREAVLEGVAGAMEGVITQVTSKAIIAGLDPDATNPGDQSNYVIDFGIGSVEVDWGTLCPESQGESGDKPLKMLDFLTLSDDDSLTSDFANRYTVIGYEYPFTTGDLGGAIIDDLPSGCYVLYDSFGGRTSGDTCPADGCVCTVQVVNDEC
;
A
#
# COMPACT_ATOMS: atom_id res chain seq x y z
N MET A 1 45.62 22.27 -25.72
CA MET A 1 45.77 22.13 -24.25
C MET A 1 44.52 22.59 -23.51
N GLU A 2 43.86 23.67 -23.94
CA GLU A 2 42.63 24.19 -23.32
C GLU A 2 41.50 23.14 -23.21
N LEU A 3 41.25 22.39 -24.29
CA LEU A 3 40.26 21.31 -24.30
C LEU A 3 40.61 20.16 -23.33
N ILE A 4 41.91 19.90 -23.13
CA ILE A 4 42.39 18.81 -22.26
C ILE A 4 42.08 19.14 -20.80
N VAL A 5 42.28 20.40 -20.39
CA VAL A 5 41.98 20.83 -19.02
C VAL A 5 40.48 20.73 -18.74
N VAL A 6 39.63 21.14 -19.68
CA VAL A 6 38.16 21.09 -19.51
C VAL A 6 37.67 19.66 -19.29
N ILE A 7 38.08 18.71 -20.14
CA ILE A 7 37.64 17.32 -19.99
C ILE A 7 38.17 16.67 -18.70
N THR A 8 39.37 17.05 -18.24
CA THR A 8 39.90 16.52 -16.97
C THR A 8 39.14 17.04 -15.76
N ILE A 9 38.74 18.32 -15.77
CA ILE A 9 37.93 18.90 -14.68
C ILE A 9 36.52 18.29 -14.69
N LEU A 10 35.89 18.18 -15.86
CA LEU A 10 34.57 17.54 -15.98
C LEU A 10 34.61 16.07 -15.54
N GLY A 11 35.70 15.35 -15.85
CA GLY A 11 35.89 13.97 -15.40
C GLY A 11 35.96 13.84 -13.88
N ILE A 12 36.71 14.70 -13.20
CA ILE A 12 36.83 14.67 -11.72
C ILE A 12 35.49 15.03 -11.06
N LEU A 13 34.82 16.08 -11.57
CA LEU A 13 33.51 16.50 -11.05
C LEU A 13 32.46 15.39 -11.19
N ALA A 14 32.43 14.70 -12.33
CA ALA A 14 31.49 13.60 -12.55
C ALA A 14 31.67 12.44 -11.56
N VAL A 15 32.92 12.03 -11.31
CA VAL A 15 33.21 10.90 -10.40
C VAL A 15 32.84 11.23 -8.94
N THR A 16 33.00 12.48 -8.52
CA THR A 16 32.63 12.90 -7.15
C THR A 16 31.12 13.14 -6.97
N ALA A 17 30.40 13.54 -8.02
CA ALA A 17 28.97 13.81 -7.96
C ALA A 17 28.11 12.55 -8.04
N ALA A 18 28.53 11.53 -8.81
CA ALA A 18 27.73 10.34 -9.06
C ALA A 18 27.32 9.55 -7.78
N PRO A 19 28.20 9.26 -6.80
CA PRO A 19 27.80 8.53 -5.60
C PRO A 19 26.77 9.27 -4.76
N ARG A 20 26.89 10.60 -4.68
CA ARG A 20 25.96 11.44 -3.92
C ARG A 20 24.60 11.55 -4.60
N PHE A 21 24.58 11.62 -5.94
CA PHE A 21 23.34 11.68 -6.70
C PHE A 21 22.51 10.39 -6.56
N LEU A 22 23.17 9.22 -6.51
CA LEU A 22 22.49 7.94 -6.28
C LEU A 22 21.84 7.88 -4.89
N ASN A 23 22.58 8.23 -3.84
CA ASN A 23 22.05 8.18 -2.46
C ASN A 23 20.90 9.17 -2.20
N ILE A 24 20.88 10.31 -2.89
CA ILE A 24 19.74 11.26 -2.82
C ILE A 24 18.50 10.68 -3.50
N GLN A 25 18.65 9.91 -4.58
CA GLN A 25 17.52 9.28 -5.26
C GLN A 25 16.92 8.16 -4.41
N GLU A 26 17.76 7.30 -3.83
CA GLU A 26 17.36 6.24 -2.90
C GLU A 26 16.55 6.82 -1.72
N SER A 27 17.13 7.77 -0.96
CA SER A 27 16.43 8.42 0.16
C SER A 27 15.18 9.21 -0.26
N ALA A 28 15.12 9.72 -1.50
CA ALA A 28 13.91 10.35 -2.01
C ALA A 28 12.80 9.32 -2.28
N ARG A 29 13.14 8.14 -2.83
CA ARG A 29 12.18 7.04 -3.04
C ARG A 29 11.63 6.53 -1.72
N GLU A 30 12.50 6.30 -0.74
CA GLU A 30 12.10 5.91 0.62
C GLU A 30 11.12 6.91 1.22
N ALA A 31 11.42 8.22 1.13
CA ALA A 31 10.53 9.26 1.63
C ALA A 31 9.16 9.29 0.92
N VAL A 32 9.12 8.96 -0.38
CA VAL A 32 7.86 8.81 -1.12
C VAL A 32 7.07 7.60 -0.61
N LEU A 33 7.71 6.44 -0.41
CA LEU A 33 7.05 5.25 0.14
C LEU A 33 6.48 5.52 1.54
N GLU A 34 7.22 6.17 2.42
CA GLU A 34 6.73 6.59 3.74
C GLU A 34 5.52 7.53 3.62
N GLY A 35 5.54 8.45 2.64
CA GLY A 35 4.39 9.32 2.34
C GLY A 35 3.16 8.54 1.87
N VAL A 36 3.36 7.52 1.03
CA VAL A 36 2.29 6.62 0.56
C VAL A 36 1.74 5.79 1.72
N ALA A 37 2.59 5.23 2.57
CA ALA A 37 2.19 4.46 3.74
C ALA A 37 1.35 5.32 4.70
N GLY A 38 1.81 6.53 5.03
CA GLY A 38 1.04 7.46 5.86
C GLY A 38 -0.30 7.89 5.23
N ALA A 39 -0.36 8.01 3.91
CA ALA A 39 -1.61 8.26 3.21
C ALA A 39 -2.57 7.08 3.32
N MET A 40 -2.10 5.84 3.15
CA MET A 40 -2.89 4.61 3.36
C MET A 40 -3.44 4.52 4.78
N GLU A 41 -2.61 4.78 5.80
CA GLU A 41 -3.04 4.84 7.20
C GLU A 41 -4.14 5.89 7.42
N GLY A 42 -4.02 7.05 6.76
CA GLY A 42 -5.03 8.09 6.75
C GLY A 42 -6.37 7.65 6.14
N VAL A 43 -6.33 6.86 5.06
CA VAL A 43 -7.53 6.29 4.42
C VAL A 43 -8.18 5.25 5.32
N ILE A 44 -7.38 4.32 5.86
CA ILE A 44 -7.85 3.30 6.83
C ILE A 44 -8.58 3.99 7.98
N THR A 45 -7.96 4.99 8.60
CA THR A 45 -8.56 5.72 9.72
C THR A 45 -9.89 6.36 9.34
N GLN A 46 -10.00 6.98 8.15
CA GLN A 46 -11.23 7.61 7.69
C GLN A 46 -12.36 6.59 7.46
N VAL A 47 -12.06 5.48 6.78
CA VAL A 47 -13.04 4.44 6.46
C VAL A 47 -13.49 3.72 7.72
N THR A 48 -12.55 3.27 8.54
CA THR A 48 -12.87 2.57 9.80
C THR A 48 -13.66 3.47 10.75
N SER A 49 -13.30 4.75 10.87
CA SER A 49 -14.09 5.70 11.68
C SER A 49 -15.53 5.79 11.21
N LYS A 50 -15.75 5.78 9.90
CA LYS A 50 -17.09 5.84 9.33
C LYS A 50 -17.87 4.54 9.48
N ALA A 51 -17.20 3.40 9.36
CA ALA A 51 -17.78 2.09 9.63
C ALA A 51 -18.28 1.99 11.08
N ILE A 52 -17.47 2.44 12.04
CA ILE A 52 -17.85 2.48 13.45
C ILE A 52 -19.04 3.45 13.68
N ILE A 53 -19.05 4.62 13.05
CA ILE A 53 -20.18 5.56 13.12
C ILE A 53 -21.46 4.95 12.53
N ALA A 54 -21.33 4.09 11.51
CA ALA A 54 -22.44 3.33 10.93
C ALA A 54 -22.92 2.16 11.84
N GLY A 55 -22.26 1.92 12.97
CA GLY A 55 -22.63 0.90 13.95
C GLY A 55 -22.08 -0.48 13.63
N LEU A 56 -21.01 -0.58 12.82
CA LEU A 56 -20.29 -1.83 12.62
C LEU A 56 -19.24 -2.02 13.71
N ASP A 57 -19.10 -3.26 14.15
CA ASP A 57 -18.07 -3.71 15.08
C ASP A 57 -17.29 -4.87 14.42
N PRO A 58 -15.98 -5.04 14.69
CA PRO A 58 -15.22 -6.14 14.12
C PRO A 58 -15.66 -7.48 14.70
N ASP A 59 -15.85 -8.47 13.82
CA ASP A 59 -16.17 -9.84 14.19
C ASP A 59 -14.90 -10.70 14.33
N ALA A 60 -14.87 -11.59 15.33
CA ALA A 60 -13.75 -12.52 15.50
C ALA A 60 -13.76 -13.68 14.48
N THR A 61 -14.91 -13.96 13.88
CA THR A 61 -15.13 -15.04 12.91
C THR A 61 -16.04 -14.56 11.80
N ASN A 62 -15.91 -15.14 10.60
CA ASN A 62 -16.71 -14.76 9.45
C ASN A 62 -18.24 -14.81 9.78
N PRO A 63 -18.96 -13.68 9.70
CA PRO A 63 -20.39 -13.62 10.06
C PRO A 63 -21.31 -14.24 9.00
N GLY A 64 -20.76 -14.68 7.86
CA GLY A 64 -21.50 -15.25 6.74
C GLY A 64 -22.14 -14.18 5.87
N ASP A 65 -23.21 -13.53 6.34
CA ASP A 65 -23.80 -12.38 5.64
C ASP A 65 -22.97 -11.13 5.90
N GLN A 66 -22.37 -10.58 4.84
CA GLN A 66 -21.50 -9.42 4.89
C GLN A 66 -22.10 -8.20 4.17
N SER A 67 -23.38 -8.24 3.80
CA SER A 67 -24.04 -7.16 3.04
C SER A 67 -24.10 -5.81 3.76
N ASN A 68 -23.91 -5.79 5.08
CA ASN A 68 -23.85 -4.59 5.91
C ASN A 68 -22.45 -3.96 5.99
N TYR A 69 -21.40 -4.64 5.52
CA TYR A 69 -20.01 -4.15 5.56
C TYR A 69 -19.66 -3.24 4.38
N VAL A 70 -20.64 -2.51 3.85
CA VAL A 70 -20.49 -1.59 2.73
C VAL A 70 -20.81 -0.17 3.18
N ILE A 71 -19.80 0.71 3.12
CA ILE A 71 -19.87 2.09 3.59
C ILE A 71 -20.02 3.03 2.39
N ASP A 72 -21.12 3.78 2.35
CA ASP A 72 -21.39 4.77 1.30
C ASP A 72 -20.63 6.08 1.52
N PHE A 73 -19.75 6.45 0.60
CA PHE A 73 -18.99 7.71 0.57
C PHE A 73 -19.64 8.82 -0.26
N GLY A 74 -20.83 8.59 -0.83
CA GLY A 74 -21.56 9.52 -1.71
C GLY A 74 -20.97 9.65 -3.11
N ILE A 75 -19.67 9.36 -3.26
CA ILE A 75 -18.96 9.25 -4.54
C ILE A 75 -18.85 7.79 -5.04
N GLY A 76 -19.10 6.83 -4.15
CA GLY A 76 -19.02 5.40 -4.35
C GLY A 76 -19.09 4.68 -3.01
N SER A 77 -19.01 3.36 -3.01
CA SER A 77 -19.03 2.54 -1.80
C SER A 77 -17.68 1.92 -1.50
N VAL A 78 -17.36 1.76 -0.22
CA VAL A 78 -16.18 1.02 0.24
C VAL A 78 -16.65 -0.18 1.01
N GLU A 79 -16.29 -1.37 0.56
CA GLU A 79 -16.42 -2.58 1.36
C GLU A 79 -15.31 -2.58 2.42
N VAL A 80 -15.68 -2.88 3.66
CA VAL A 80 -14.74 -3.01 4.76
C VAL A 80 -14.67 -4.47 5.17
N ASP A 81 -13.47 -4.90 5.53
CA ASP A 81 -13.30 -6.25 6.02
C ASP A 81 -14.00 -6.43 7.38
N TRP A 82 -14.74 -7.54 7.55
CA TRP A 82 -15.55 -7.78 8.75
C TRP A 82 -14.75 -7.92 10.05
N GLY A 83 -13.47 -8.29 9.98
CA GLY A 83 -12.65 -8.56 11.17
C GLY A 83 -11.74 -7.40 11.58
N THR A 84 -11.38 -6.54 10.63
CA THR A 84 -10.54 -5.35 10.88
C THR A 84 -11.31 -4.04 10.79
N LEU A 85 -12.46 -4.02 10.10
CA LEU A 85 -13.16 -2.82 9.61
C LEU A 85 -12.32 -1.89 8.73
N CYS A 86 -11.20 -2.38 8.22
CA CYS A 86 -10.37 -1.63 7.29
C CYS A 86 -10.95 -1.73 5.87
N PRO A 87 -10.74 -0.72 5.02
CA PRO A 87 -11.19 -0.76 3.62
C PRO A 87 -10.57 -1.95 2.90
N GLU A 88 -11.37 -2.80 2.27
CA GLU A 88 -10.83 -3.80 1.36
C GLU A 88 -10.08 -3.10 0.21
N SER A 89 -9.00 -3.73 -0.25
CA SER A 89 -8.19 -3.14 -1.34
C SER A 89 -9.02 -2.98 -2.61
N GLN A 90 -9.89 -3.95 -2.86
CA GLN A 90 -10.92 -3.88 -3.88
C GLN A 90 -12.20 -4.55 -3.38
N GLY A 91 -13.22 -3.74 -3.08
CA GLY A 91 -14.55 -4.26 -2.77
C GLY A 91 -15.22 -4.95 -3.96
N GLU A 92 -15.94 -6.02 -3.66
CA GLU A 92 -16.75 -6.83 -4.59
C GLU A 92 -18.25 -6.49 -4.49
N SER A 93 -18.62 -5.76 -3.43
CA SER A 93 -19.98 -5.36 -3.08
C SER A 93 -20.23 -3.85 -3.23
N GLY A 94 -21.51 -3.48 -3.29
CA GLY A 94 -21.96 -2.08 -3.29
C GLY A 94 -22.04 -1.40 -4.66
N ASP A 95 -22.53 -0.16 -4.65
CA ASP A 95 -22.69 0.65 -5.85
C ASP A 95 -21.40 1.45 -6.13
N LYS A 96 -20.72 1.12 -7.24
CA LYS A 96 -19.44 1.72 -7.65
C LYS A 96 -18.37 1.53 -6.56
N PRO A 97 -17.86 0.28 -6.41
CA PRO A 97 -16.85 -0.01 -5.40
C PRO A 97 -15.59 0.81 -5.65
N LEU A 98 -15.20 1.57 -4.62
CA LEU A 98 -13.96 2.32 -4.55
C LEU A 98 -12.86 1.40 -4.03
N LYS A 99 -11.67 1.54 -4.60
CA LYS A 99 -10.46 0.83 -4.20
C LYS A 99 -9.64 1.69 -3.25
N MET A 100 -8.67 1.08 -2.56
CA MET A 100 -7.69 1.82 -1.77
C MET A 100 -7.03 2.95 -2.60
N LEU A 101 -6.66 2.65 -3.85
CA LEU A 101 -6.03 3.61 -4.76
C LEU A 101 -6.91 4.83 -5.10
N ASP A 102 -8.24 4.70 -5.07
CA ASP A 102 -9.14 5.82 -5.41
C ASP A 102 -9.13 6.93 -4.34
N PHE A 103 -8.62 6.63 -3.14
CA PHE A 103 -8.42 7.60 -2.07
C PHE A 103 -7.04 8.25 -2.07
N LEU A 104 -6.10 7.70 -2.83
CA LEU A 104 -4.71 8.14 -2.84
C LEU A 104 -4.45 9.04 -4.04
N THR A 105 -4.02 10.27 -3.77
CA THR A 105 -3.45 11.14 -4.81
C THR A 105 -1.98 10.81 -4.98
N LEU A 106 -1.69 9.80 -5.81
CA LEU A 106 -0.32 9.45 -6.16
C LEU A 106 0.23 10.47 -7.16
N SER A 107 1.51 10.82 -7.03
CA SER A 107 2.21 11.66 -8.01
C SER A 107 2.32 10.92 -9.35
N ASP A 108 2.18 11.64 -10.46
CA ASP A 108 2.42 11.14 -11.82
C ASP A 108 3.93 10.91 -12.10
N ASP A 109 4.62 10.21 -11.20
CA ASP A 109 5.96 9.70 -11.46
C ASP A 109 5.81 8.41 -12.27
N ASP A 110 6.23 8.43 -13.53
CA ASP A 110 6.18 7.27 -14.45
C ASP A 110 6.88 6.01 -13.89
N SER A 111 7.66 6.13 -12.82
CA SER A 111 8.34 5.01 -12.16
C SER A 111 7.60 4.42 -10.95
N LEU A 112 6.60 5.12 -10.39
CA LEU A 112 5.79 4.58 -9.29
C LEU A 112 4.64 3.76 -9.88
N THR A 113 4.61 2.48 -9.55
CA THR A 113 3.60 1.54 -10.05
C THR A 113 2.77 0.99 -8.90
N SER A 114 1.58 0.48 -9.22
CA SER A 114 0.69 -0.11 -8.23
C SER A 114 -0.03 -1.32 -8.81
N ASP A 115 -0.25 -2.32 -7.98
CA ASP A 115 -1.11 -3.47 -8.26
C ASP A 115 -1.98 -3.73 -7.04
N PHE A 116 -3.11 -4.40 -7.23
CA PHE A 116 -4.08 -4.63 -6.18
C PHE A 116 -4.91 -5.88 -6.49
N ALA A 117 -5.46 -6.46 -5.44
CA ALA A 117 -6.55 -7.41 -5.54
C ALA A 117 -7.53 -7.16 -4.39
N ASN A 118 -8.35 -8.14 -4.03
CA ASN A 118 -9.33 -8.01 -2.96
C ASN A 118 -8.66 -7.64 -1.61
N ARG A 119 -7.68 -8.44 -1.16
CA ARG A 119 -7.00 -8.25 0.13
C ARG A 119 -5.91 -7.19 0.09
N TYR A 120 -4.96 -7.33 -0.83
CA TYR A 120 -3.73 -6.53 -0.83
C TYR A 120 -3.73 -5.41 -1.87
N THR A 121 -3.10 -4.28 -1.51
CA THR A 121 -2.69 -3.22 -2.45
C THR A 121 -1.19 -3.03 -2.29
N VAL A 122 -0.45 -3.06 -3.39
CA VAL A 122 0.99 -2.73 -3.40
C VAL A 122 1.21 -1.47 -4.22
N ILE A 123 2.06 -0.57 -3.73
CA ILE A 123 2.49 0.63 -4.44
C ILE A 123 4.00 0.76 -4.26
N GLY A 124 4.75 0.89 -5.35
CA GLY A 124 6.20 1.00 -5.26
C GLY A 124 6.90 1.16 -6.59
N TYR A 125 8.22 1.25 -6.53
CA TYR A 125 9.09 1.34 -7.69
C TYR A 125 9.48 -0.04 -8.22
N GLU A 126 9.65 -1.01 -7.31
CA GLU A 126 9.98 -2.39 -7.65
C GLU A 126 9.38 -3.34 -6.60
N TYR A 127 8.54 -4.28 -7.03
CA TYR A 127 7.97 -5.31 -6.18
C TYR A 127 7.75 -6.61 -6.97
N PRO A 128 7.96 -7.79 -6.37
CA PRO A 128 7.90 -9.07 -7.07
C PRO A 128 6.52 -9.75 -6.95
N PHE A 129 5.45 -8.98 -6.83
CA PHE A 129 4.08 -9.51 -6.75
C PHE A 129 3.37 -9.43 -8.10
N THR A 130 2.55 -10.44 -8.36
CA THR A 130 1.53 -10.39 -9.40
C THR A 130 0.16 -10.17 -8.78
N THR A 131 -0.81 -9.69 -9.56
CA THR A 131 -2.22 -9.62 -9.15
C THR A 131 -2.75 -10.95 -8.56
N GLY A 132 -2.25 -12.09 -9.05
CA GLY A 132 -2.60 -13.41 -8.54
C GLY A 132 -2.08 -13.69 -7.12
N ASP A 133 -0.90 -13.18 -6.80
CA ASP A 133 -0.31 -13.29 -5.46
C ASP A 133 -1.09 -12.42 -4.47
N LEU A 134 -1.45 -11.19 -4.89
CA LEU A 134 -2.20 -10.22 -4.09
C LEU A 134 -3.66 -10.65 -3.82
N GLY A 135 -4.25 -11.49 -4.68
CA GLY A 135 -5.60 -12.02 -4.51
C GLY A 135 -5.67 -13.42 -3.89
N GLY A 136 -4.51 -14.02 -3.62
CA GLY A 136 -4.38 -15.45 -3.30
C GLY A 136 -4.05 -15.73 -1.84
N ALA A 137 -2.82 -16.22 -1.62
CA ALA A 137 -2.36 -16.69 -0.32
C ALA A 137 -2.01 -15.55 0.64
N ILE A 138 -1.94 -15.88 1.93
CA ILE A 138 -1.44 -14.97 2.96
C ILE A 138 0.06 -14.73 2.69
N ILE A 139 0.45 -13.46 2.62
CA ILE A 139 1.85 -13.04 2.47
C ILE A 139 2.40 -12.80 3.87
N ASP A 140 3.07 -13.81 4.44
CA ASP A 140 3.68 -13.75 5.78
C ASP A 140 5.15 -13.28 5.74
N ASP A 141 5.84 -13.47 4.62
CA ASP A 141 7.24 -13.07 4.41
C ASP A 141 7.30 -12.11 3.23
N LEU A 142 7.76 -10.89 3.49
CA LEU A 142 7.85 -9.85 2.47
C LEU A 142 9.17 -10.00 1.69
N PRO A 143 9.11 -10.26 0.38
CA PRO A 143 10.31 -10.29 -0.44
C PRO A 143 10.93 -8.89 -0.54
N SER A 144 12.24 -8.83 -0.72
CA SER A 144 12.97 -7.58 -0.94
C SER A 144 12.41 -6.78 -2.13
N GLY A 145 12.55 -5.45 -2.05
CA GLY A 145 12.08 -4.52 -3.07
C GLY A 145 12.04 -3.09 -2.54
N CYS A 146 11.30 -2.24 -3.26
CA CYS A 146 11.08 -0.83 -2.94
C CYS A 146 9.58 -0.50 -3.09
N TYR A 147 8.78 -0.84 -2.08
CA TYR A 147 7.32 -0.76 -2.12
C TYR A 147 6.67 -0.62 -0.74
N VAL A 148 5.39 -0.25 -0.75
CA VAL A 148 4.46 -0.31 0.38
C VAL A 148 3.43 -1.39 0.09
N LEU A 149 3.22 -2.31 1.03
CA LEU A 149 2.15 -3.30 0.98
C LEU A 149 1.09 -3.00 2.03
N TYR A 150 -0.14 -2.87 1.58
CA TYR A 150 -1.32 -2.78 2.42
C TYR A 150 -2.05 -4.13 2.45
N ASP A 151 -2.36 -4.61 3.65
CA ASP A 151 -3.16 -5.81 3.92
C ASP A 151 -4.45 -5.44 4.64
N SER A 152 -5.58 -5.50 3.95
CA SER A 152 -6.90 -5.18 4.53
C SER A 152 -7.44 -6.24 5.49
N PHE A 153 -6.95 -7.49 5.45
CA PHE A 153 -7.49 -8.61 6.25
C PHE A 153 -6.56 -8.97 7.42
N GLY A 154 -5.59 -8.10 7.71
CA GLY A 154 -4.37 -8.41 8.47
C GLY A 154 -4.56 -9.19 9.78
N GLY A 155 -3.58 -10.04 10.08
CA GLY A 155 -3.57 -10.91 11.27
C GLY A 155 -4.29 -12.25 11.10
N ARG A 156 -5.08 -12.45 10.04
CA ARG A 156 -5.68 -13.77 9.76
C ARG A 156 -4.64 -14.75 9.25
N THR A 157 -4.47 -15.87 9.96
CA THR A 157 -3.67 -17.03 9.54
C THR A 157 -4.50 -18.09 8.79
N SER A 158 -5.83 -17.99 8.86
CA SER A 158 -6.79 -18.80 8.11
C SER A 158 -8.04 -17.95 7.83
N GLY A 159 -8.59 -18.03 6.61
CA GLY A 159 -9.54 -17.06 6.05
C GLY A 159 -10.79 -16.72 6.87
N ASP A 160 -11.19 -17.54 7.84
CA ASP A 160 -12.47 -17.38 8.55
C ASP A 160 -12.35 -16.96 10.02
N THR A 161 -11.13 -16.74 10.57
CA THR A 161 -10.98 -16.47 12.01
C THR A 161 -9.81 -15.54 12.31
N CYS A 162 -10.07 -14.53 13.14
CA CYS A 162 -9.08 -13.64 13.70
C CYS A 162 -8.32 -14.28 14.87
N PRO A 163 -7.06 -13.89 15.13
CA PRO A 163 -6.34 -14.32 16.32
C PRO A 163 -7.02 -13.76 17.58
N ALA A 164 -6.64 -14.28 18.75
CA ALA A 164 -7.27 -13.91 20.02
C ALA A 164 -7.19 -12.41 20.35
N ASP A 165 -6.16 -11.73 19.83
CA ASP A 165 -5.94 -10.29 19.99
C ASP A 165 -6.71 -9.44 18.96
N GLY A 166 -7.48 -10.07 18.06
CA GLY A 166 -8.22 -9.43 16.96
C GLY A 166 -7.42 -9.32 15.66
N CYS A 167 -8.12 -9.09 14.55
CA CYS A 167 -7.49 -8.76 13.29
C CYS A 167 -7.17 -7.27 13.23
N VAL A 168 -6.03 -6.92 12.64
CA VAL A 168 -5.63 -5.53 12.41
C VAL A 168 -5.03 -5.46 11.02
N CYS A 169 -5.56 -4.58 10.17
CA CYS A 169 -4.96 -4.34 8.87
C CYS A 169 -3.56 -3.73 9.01
N THR A 170 -2.67 -4.00 8.06
CA THR A 170 -1.28 -3.55 8.15
C THR A 170 -0.86 -2.78 6.92
N VAL A 171 -0.04 -1.75 7.11
CA VAL A 171 0.69 -1.05 6.05
C VAL A 171 2.17 -1.27 6.35
N GLN A 172 2.91 -1.86 5.42
CA GLN A 172 4.31 -2.23 5.62
C GLN A 172 5.16 -1.66 4.49
N VAL A 173 6.24 -0.96 4.85
CA VAL A 173 7.21 -0.40 3.91
C VAL A 173 8.38 -1.37 3.78
N VAL A 174 8.77 -1.68 2.55
CA VAL A 174 9.96 -2.45 2.19
C VAL A 174 10.84 -1.57 1.31
N ASN A 175 12.07 -1.32 1.75
CA ASN A 175 12.98 -0.36 1.13
C ASN A 175 14.41 -0.90 0.95
N ASP A 176 14.61 -2.21 1.02
CA ASP A 176 15.94 -2.82 0.95
C ASP A 176 16.61 -2.68 -0.44
N GLU A 177 15.82 -2.40 -1.49
CA GLU A 177 16.29 -2.29 -2.89
C GLU A 177 15.76 -1.02 -3.60
N CYS A 178 15.69 0.10 -2.87
CA CYS A 178 15.44 1.43 -3.45
C CYS A 178 16.71 2.03 -4.11
#